data_AF-A0AA39H9B1-F1
#
_entry.id   AF-A0AA39H9B1-F1
#
_cell.length_a   1.000
_cell.length_b   1.000
_cell.length_c   1.000
_cell.angle_alpha   90.00
_cell.angle_beta   90.00
_cell.angle_gamma   90.00
#
_symmetry.space_group_name_H-M   'P 1'
#
loop_
_entity.id
_entity.type
_entity.pdbx_description
1 polymer ?
#
loop_
_entity_poly.entity_id
_entity_poly.type
_entity_poly.pdbx_seq_one_letter_code
_entity_poly.pdbx_strand_id
1 'polypeptide(L)'
;MKMKLFALVCFLLCSAPIKARPENLVASAFISTDGERFYNQLSSEEKQKYDQINILFQDLIQAGIVVGLHDFVNIAKHKTPQLYEKLAEFEKRVDNEEKALPLAVKKFIKDRRSEVKDWFINGNLDTKAFARSLKLTAVEINLMSDVDRTALFKYYPHMETLLQNAHFKQFLDQPDDVNEDLRAVLDSTPNNETST
;
A
#
# COMPACT_ATOMS: atom_id res chain seq x y z
N MET A 1 -2.85 -12.69 20.68
CA MET A 1 -3.62 -11.90 19.69
C MET A 1 -2.69 -10.98 18.91
N LYS A 2 -1.69 -11.54 18.19
CA LYS A 2 -0.56 -10.80 17.58
C LYS A 2 -0.59 -10.76 16.05
N MET A 3 -1.59 -11.37 15.43
CA MET A 3 -1.66 -11.61 13.97
C MET A 3 -2.44 -10.55 13.19
N LYS A 4 -3.21 -9.68 13.86
CA LYS A 4 -4.10 -8.71 13.19
C LYS A 4 -3.41 -7.41 12.76
N LEU A 5 -2.36 -6.98 13.49
CA LEU A 5 -1.52 -5.85 13.07
C LEU A 5 -0.46 -6.28 12.02
N PHE A 6 -0.31 -7.59 11.79
CA PHE A 6 0.76 -8.19 11.00
C PHE A 6 0.50 -8.13 9.49
N ALA A 7 -0.77 -8.05 9.07
CA ALA A 7 -1.18 -7.94 7.67
C ALA A 7 -1.12 -6.48 7.14
N LEU A 8 -0.98 -5.50 8.02
CA LEU A 8 -1.19 -4.07 7.76
C LEU A 8 -0.10 -3.39 6.93
N VAL A 9 1.12 -3.91 6.99
CA VAL A 9 2.32 -3.10 6.71
C VAL A 9 2.98 -3.45 5.36
N CYS A 10 2.52 -4.52 4.71
CA CYS A 10 3.10 -5.05 3.48
C CYS A 10 2.50 -4.46 2.18
N PHE A 11 1.51 -3.57 2.30
CA PHE A 11 0.66 -3.11 1.20
C PHE A 11 1.24 -1.97 0.33
N LEU A 12 2.37 -1.39 0.72
CA LEU A 12 2.81 -0.09 0.18
C LEU A 12 3.59 -0.12 -1.14
N LEU A 13 3.90 -1.30 -1.68
CA LEU A 13 4.87 -1.37 -2.77
C LEU A 13 4.43 -2.12 -4.02
N CYS A 14 3.54 -3.11 -3.95
CA CYS A 14 3.31 -3.99 -5.10
C CYS A 14 1.93 -4.63 -5.04
N SER A 15 0.91 -3.93 -5.54
CA SER A 15 -0.21 -4.54 -6.28
C SER A 15 -0.55 -5.99 -5.91
N ALA A 16 -1.03 -6.20 -4.69
CA ALA A 16 -1.37 -7.49 -4.10
C ALA A 16 -2.81 -7.57 -3.66
N PRO A 17 -3.74 -7.66 -4.60
CA PRO A 17 -5.08 -7.32 -4.25
C PRO A 17 -5.84 -8.57 -3.82
N ILE A 18 -5.22 -9.48 -3.06
CA ILE A 18 -5.69 -10.78 -2.54
C ILE A 18 -7.21 -10.82 -2.19
N LYS A 19 -7.79 -11.96 -1.83
CA LYS A 19 -9.03 -11.99 -1.02
C LYS A 19 -9.04 -10.97 0.15
N ALA A 20 -7.87 -10.38 0.46
CA ALA A 20 -7.64 -9.02 0.94
C ALA A 20 -8.17 -7.87 0.05
N ARG A 21 -9.38 -7.42 0.37
CA ARG A 21 -9.49 -5.98 0.66
C ARG A 21 -8.35 -5.65 1.64
N PRO A 22 -7.71 -4.48 1.57
CA PRO A 22 -7.06 -3.95 2.74
C PRO A 22 -8.02 -4.15 3.90
N GLU A 23 -7.62 -4.95 4.88
CA GLU A 23 -8.47 -5.20 6.05
C GLU A 23 -8.82 -3.87 6.72
N ASN A 24 -8.09 -2.81 6.35
CA ASN A 24 -8.31 -1.45 6.76
C ASN A 24 -8.07 -0.37 5.71
N LEU A 25 -8.61 0.81 6.02
CA LEU A 25 -8.54 2.01 5.21
C LEU A 25 -7.12 2.50 4.91
N VAL A 26 -6.15 2.30 5.81
CA VAL A 26 -4.75 2.74 5.58
C VAL A 26 -4.14 1.98 4.40
N ALA A 27 -4.26 0.66 4.38
CA ALA A 27 -3.71 -0.12 3.26
C ALA A 27 -4.45 0.16 1.94
N SER A 28 -5.76 0.46 1.97
CA SER A 28 -6.53 0.90 0.79
C SER A 28 -6.04 2.20 0.21
N ALA A 29 -5.65 3.15 1.06
CA ALA A 29 -5.19 4.46 0.62
C ALA A 29 -3.97 4.39 -0.32
N PHE A 30 -3.18 3.31 -0.28
CA PHE A 30 -1.98 3.14 -1.09
C PHE A 30 -2.12 2.11 -2.22
N ILE A 31 -3.35 1.64 -2.50
CA ILE A 31 -3.62 0.83 -3.70
C ILE A 31 -3.82 1.78 -4.89
N SER A 32 -3.05 1.56 -5.97
CA SER A 32 -3.24 2.32 -7.20
C SER A 32 -4.43 1.80 -8.00
N THR A 33 -5.03 2.67 -8.83
CA THR A 33 -6.12 2.30 -9.74
C THR A 33 -5.77 1.08 -10.61
N ASP A 34 -4.56 1.06 -11.16
CA ASP A 34 -4.10 -0.07 -11.98
C ASP A 34 -3.83 -1.32 -11.13
N GLY A 35 -3.36 -1.17 -9.90
CA GLY A 35 -3.17 -2.28 -8.95
C GLY A 35 -4.49 -2.95 -8.59
N GLU A 36 -5.54 -2.16 -8.32
CA GLU A 36 -6.89 -2.68 -8.08
C GLU A 36 -7.43 -3.41 -9.30
N ARG A 37 -7.32 -2.80 -10.49
CA ARG A 37 -7.79 -3.41 -11.75
C ARG A 37 -7.09 -4.73 -12.03
N PHE A 38 -5.77 -4.79 -11.86
CA PHE A 38 -4.98 -5.98 -12.11
C PHE A 38 -5.52 -7.19 -11.34
N TYR A 39 -5.86 -7.03 -10.06
CA TYR A 39 -6.42 -8.15 -9.31
C TYR A 39 -7.72 -8.67 -9.84
N ASN A 40 -8.60 -7.73 -10.17
CA ASN A 40 -9.99 -8.03 -10.38
C ASN A 40 -10.12 -8.85 -11.66
N GLN A 41 -9.08 -8.80 -12.50
CA GLN A 41 -8.87 -9.59 -13.70
C GLN A 41 -8.17 -10.95 -13.45
N LEU A 42 -7.62 -11.22 -12.26
CA LEU A 42 -7.05 -12.52 -11.92
C LEU A 42 -8.16 -13.57 -11.71
N SER A 43 -7.94 -14.78 -12.20
CA SER A 43 -8.79 -15.93 -11.89
C SER A 43 -8.64 -16.34 -10.41
N SER A 44 -9.58 -17.13 -9.87
CA SER A 44 -9.47 -17.64 -8.50
C SER A 44 -8.18 -18.43 -8.24
N GLU A 45 -7.68 -19.16 -9.23
CA GLU A 45 -6.43 -19.92 -9.14
C GLU A 45 -5.22 -18.98 -9.15
N GLU A 46 -5.22 -17.97 -10.04
CA GLU A 46 -4.16 -16.97 -10.10
C GLU A 46 -4.10 -16.15 -8.82
N LYS A 47 -5.26 -15.84 -8.22
CA LYS A 47 -5.36 -15.21 -6.91
C LYS A 47 -4.69 -16.06 -5.83
N GLN A 48 -4.94 -17.36 -5.77
CA GLN A 48 -4.25 -18.24 -4.80
C GLN A 48 -2.72 -18.25 -4.98
N LYS A 49 -2.24 -18.29 -6.22
CA LYS A 49 -0.81 -18.24 -6.55
C LYS A 49 -0.20 -16.88 -6.19
N TYR A 50 -0.93 -15.81 -6.50
CA TYR A 50 -0.61 -14.45 -6.10
C TYR A 50 -0.43 -14.38 -4.58
N ASP A 51 -1.35 -14.95 -3.80
CA ASP A 51 -1.31 -14.94 -2.34
C ASP A 51 -0.07 -15.65 -1.79
N GLN A 52 0.33 -16.77 -2.41
CA GLN A 52 1.54 -17.49 -2.04
C GLN A 52 2.82 -16.68 -2.30
N ILE A 53 2.87 -15.95 -3.42
CA ILE A 53 3.99 -15.05 -3.73
C ILE A 53 4.04 -13.92 -2.71
N ASN A 54 2.89 -13.35 -2.36
CA ASN A 54 2.79 -12.29 -1.37
C ASN A 54 3.32 -12.74 -0.01
N ILE A 55 2.99 -13.93 0.49
CA ILE A 55 3.53 -14.43 1.76
C ILE A 55 5.07 -14.41 1.76
N LEU A 56 5.70 -14.88 0.68
CA LEU A 56 7.17 -14.87 0.56
C LEU A 56 7.73 -13.46 0.50
N PHE A 57 7.06 -12.56 -0.21
CA PHE A 57 7.43 -11.16 -0.28
C PHE A 57 7.37 -10.48 1.11
N GLN A 58 6.36 -10.81 1.91
CA GLN A 58 6.22 -10.34 3.29
C GLN A 58 7.35 -10.83 4.19
N ASP A 59 7.77 -12.09 4.04
CA ASP A 59 8.90 -12.65 4.79
C ASP A 59 10.20 -11.89 4.50
N LEU A 60 10.41 -11.44 3.24
CA LEU A 60 11.58 -10.62 2.88
C LEU A 60 11.54 -9.24 3.54
N ILE A 61 10.38 -8.57 3.53
CA ILE A 61 10.20 -7.28 4.20
C ILE A 61 10.48 -7.42 5.70
N GLN A 62 9.95 -8.47 6.33
CA GLN A 62 10.20 -8.75 7.75
C GLN A 62 11.67 -9.10 8.02
N ALA A 63 12.38 -9.69 7.09
CA ALA A 63 13.83 -9.85 7.24
C ALA A 63 14.61 -8.51 7.15
N GLY A 64 13.92 -7.37 6.97
CA GLY A 64 14.54 -6.06 6.75
C GLY A 64 15.12 -5.90 5.36
N ILE A 65 14.75 -6.78 4.42
CA ILE A 65 15.23 -6.73 3.04
C ILE A 65 14.39 -5.69 2.29
N VAL A 66 15.08 -4.75 1.65
CA VAL A 66 14.44 -3.78 0.77
C VAL A 66 14.01 -4.50 -0.49
N VAL A 67 12.70 -4.57 -0.71
CA VAL A 67 12.08 -5.23 -1.86
C VAL A 67 11.10 -4.30 -2.56
N GLY A 68 10.92 -4.47 -3.87
CA GLY A 68 9.97 -3.71 -4.68
C GLY A 68 9.20 -4.58 -5.68
N LEU A 69 8.48 -3.94 -6.61
CA LEU A 69 7.58 -4.63 -7.56
C LEU A 69 8.34 -5.62 -8.43
N HIS A 70 9.56 -5.25 -8.81
CA HIS A 70 10.45 -6.14 -9.54
C HIS A 70 10.76 -7.43 -8.79
N ASP A 71 11.02 -7.36 -7.48
CA ASP A 71 11.30 -8.54 -6.66
C ASP A 71 10.05 -9.41 -6.52
N PHE A 72 8.87 -8.80 -6.37
CA PHE A 72 7.59 -9.51 -6.37
C PHE A 72 7.37 -10.30 -7.68
N VAL A 73 7.59 -9.63 -8.82
CA VAL A 73 7.49 -10.23 -10.16
C VAL A 73 8.50 -11.37 -10.32
N ASN A 74 9.74 -11.18 -9.84
CA ASN A 74 10.79 -12.20 -9.91
C ASN A 74 10.47 -13.45 -9.07
N ILE A 75 9.83 -13.32 -7.91
CA ILE A 75 9.36 -14.48 -7.13
C ILE A 75 8.35 -15.29 -7.96
N ALA A 76 7.44 -14.61 -8.66
CA ALA A 76 6.44 -15.24 -9.51
C ALA A 76 7.06 -16.04 -10.67
N LYS A 77 8.16 -15.53 -11.26
CA LYS A 77 8.88 -16.17 -12.37
C LYS A 77 9.23 -17.63 -12.10
N HIS A 78 9.62 -17.93 -10.86
CA HIS A 78 10.06 -19.27 -10.47
C HIS A 78 8.93 -20.20 -10.01
N LYS A 79 7.79 -19.64 -9.59
CA LYS A 79 6.69 -20.40 -8.98
C LYS A 79 5.47 -20.54 -9.87
N THR A 80 5.24 -19.59 -10.76
CA THR A 80 3.99 -19.51 -11.53
C THR A 80 4.20 -18.76 -12.85
N PRO A 81 4.72 -19.43 -13.90
CA PRO A 81 5.07 -18.77 -15.18
C PRO A 81 3.91 -17.97 -15.82
N GLN A 82 2.68 -18.49 -15.76
CA GLN A 82 1.49 -17.81 -16.31
C GLN A 82 1.15 -16.52 -15.55
N LEU A 83 1.30 -16.51 -14.22
CA LEU A 83 1.08 -15.31 -13.41
C LEU A 83 2.23 -14.31 -13.57
N TYR A 84 3.46 -14.81 -13.76
CA TYR A 84 4.62 -13.99 -14.04
C TYR A 84 4.44 -13.11 -15.29
N GLU A 85 3.92 -13.65 -16.40
CA GLU A 85 3.68 -12.86 -17.61
C GLU A 85 2.75 -11.68 -17.35
N LYS A 86 1.63 -11.92 -16.66
CA LYS A 86 0.68 -10.88 -16.27
C LYS A 86 1.31 -9.86 -15.32
N LEU A 87 2.12 -10.32 -14.37
CA LEU A 87 2.83 -9.45 -13.41
C LEU A 87 3.89 -8.58 -14.09
N ALA A 88 4.64 -9.12 -15.04
CA ALA A 88 5.64 -8.38 -15.79
C ALA A 88 5.00 -7.29 -16.68
N GLU A 89 3.87 -7.60 -17.33
CA GLU A 89 3.10 -6.58 -18.04
C GLU A 89 2.54 -5.51 -17.11
N PHE A 90 2.06 -5.92 -15.93
CA PHE A 90 1.57 -5.02 -14.91
C PHE A 90 2.68 -4.08 -14.40
N GLU A 91 3.85 -4.62 -14.08
CA GLU A 91 5.05 -3.84 -13.69
C GLU A 91 5.37 -2.77 -14.73
N LYS A 92 5.40 -3.15 -16.02
CA LYS A 92 5.62 -2.20 -17.12
C LYS A 92 4.55 -1.09 -17.17
N ARG A 93 3.28 -1.41 -16.90
CA ARG A 93 2.20 -0.41 -16.87
C ARG A 93 2.39 0.56 -15.71
N VAL A 94 2.65 0.06 -14.52
CA VAL A 94 2.93 0.88 -13.33
C VAL A 94 4.12 1.81 -13.57
N ASP A 95 5.21 1.29 -14.12
CA ASP A 95 6.39 2.11 -14.44
C ASP A 95 6.08 3.25 -15.42
N ASN A 96 5.26 2.97 -16.43
CA ASN A 96 4.87 3.99 -17.42
C ASN A 96 3.93 5.04 -16.82
N GLU A 97 2.96 4.59 -16.01
CA GLU A 97 2.03 5.47 -15.31
C GLU A 97 2.79 6.40 -14.35
N GLU A 98 3.68 5.84 -13.52
CA GLU A 98 4.48 6.62 -12.57
C GLU A 98 5.40 7.62 -13.27
N LYS A 99 6.02 7.25 -14.41
CA LYS A 99 6.85 8.19 -15.19
C LYS A 99 6.06 9.40 -15.67
N ALA A 100 4.78 9.21 -16.01
CA ALA A 100 3.88 10.26 -16.47
C ALA A 100 3.35 11.17 -15.35
N LEU A 101 3.52 10.81 -14.08
CA LEU A 101 3.06 11.62 -12.95
C LEU A 101 3.88 12.92 -12.79
N PRO A 102 3.28 13.96 -12.19
CA PRO A 102 3.99 15.16 -11.78
C PRO A 102 5.18 14.87 -10.86
N LEU A 103 6.20 15.74 -10.86
CA LEU A 103 7.43 15.51 -10.10
C LEU A 103 7.19 15.38 -8.59
N ALA A 104 6.30 16.20 -8.03
CA ALA A 104 5.96 16.15 -6.61
C ALA A 104 5.33 14.79 -6.23
N VAL A 105 4.43 14.27 -7.07
CA VAL A 105 3.79 12.96 -6.87
C VAL A 105 4.79 11.82 -6.98
N LYS A 106 5.67 11.85 -7.99
CA LYS A 106 6.77 10.86 -8.12
C LYS A 106 7.67 10.83 -6.89
N LYS A 107 8.03 12.01 -6.37
CA LYS A 107 8.83 12.15 -5.15
C LYS A 107 8.09 11.56 -3.95
N PHE A 108 6.82 11.91 -3.75
CA PHE A 108 5.98 11.37 -2.68
C PHE A 108 5.95 9.84 -2.69
N ILE A 109 5.67 9.23 -3.86
CA ILE A 109 5.62 7.76 -4.01
C ILE A 109 6.97 7.16 -3.63
N LYS A 110 8.07 7.69 -4.19
CA LYS A 110 9.43 7.20 -3.90
C LYS A 110 9.77 7.29 -2.41
N ASP A 111 9.45 8.41 -1.76
CA ASP A 111 9.77 8.63 -0.36
C ASP A 111 8.97 7.67 0.54
N ARG A 112 7.66 7.52 0.29
CA ARG A 112 6.82 6.57 1.05
C ARG A 112 7.28 5.13 0.88
N ARG A 113 7.67 4.74 -0.33
CA ARG A 113 8.28 3.43 -0.61
C ARG A 113 9.57 3.22 0.18
N SER A 114 10.40 4.26 0.28
CA SER A 114 11.68 4.18 0.97
C SER A 114 11.55 4.07 2.49
N GLU A 115 10.43 4.53 3.07
CA GLU A 115 10.17 4.45 4.51
C GLU A 115 9.75 3.06 4.98
N VAL A 116 9.21 2.21 4.09
CA VAL A 116 8.76 0.86 4.46
C VAL A 116 9.87 0.02 5.09
N LYS A 117 11.12 0.19 4.64
CA LYS A 117 12.28 -0.52 5.21
C LYS A 117 12.52 -0.15 6.67
N ASP A 118 12.22 1.09 7.05
CA ASP A 118 12.47 1.60 8.40
C ASP A 118 11.39 1.13 9.38
N TRP A 119 10.30 0.57 8.86
CA TRP A 119 9.22 0.01 9.67
C TRP A 119 9.57 -1.34 10.29
N PHE A 120 10.57 -2.05 9.77
CA PHE A 120 10.91 -3.39 10.24
C PHE A 120 12.36 -3.45 10.69
N ILE A 121 12.58 -3.25 11.99
CA ILE A 121 13.91 -3.34 12.60
C ILE A 121 14.07 -4.75 13.16
N ASN A 122 14.99 -5.53 12.59
CA ASN A 122 15.22 -6.94 12.94
C ASN A 122 13.92 -7.78 12.88
N GLY A 123 13.05 -7.49 11.92
CA GLY A 123 11.75 -8.15 11.71
C GLY A 123 10.65 -7.86 12.72
N ASN A 124 10.85 -6.86 13.58
CA ASN A 124 9.80 -6.34 14.41
C ASN A 124 9.29 -5.01 13.83
N LEU A 125 7.96 -4.85 13.80
CA LEU A 125 7.33 -3.60 13.41
C LEU A 125 7.70 -2.49 14.40
N ASP A 126 8.38 -1.45 13.91
CA ASP A 126 8.51 -0.17 14.58
C ASP A 126 7.24 0.65 14.34
N THR A 127 6.34 0.59 15.33
CA THR A 127 5.04 1.27 15.29
C THR A 127 5.17 2.78 15.26
N LYS A 128 6.27 3.35 15.77
CA LYS A 128 6.54 4.78 15.73
C LYS A 128 7.01 5.21 14.35
N ALA A 129 7.88 4.42 13.72
CA ALA A 129 8.27 4.66 12.33
C ALA A 129 7.05 4.59 11.39
N PHE A 130 6.17 3.60 11.60
CA PHE A 130 4.91 3.48 10.86
C PHE A 130 3.99 4.71 11.08
N ALA A 131 3.71 5.08 12.33
CA ALA A 131 2.88 6.25 12.65
C ALA A 131 3.46 7.55 12.07
N ARG A 132 4.80 7.72 12.16
CA ARG A 132 5.51 8.85 11.53
C ARG A 132 5.26 8.92 10.03
N SER A 133 5.36 7.80 9.31
CA SER A 133 5.13 7.78 7.87
C SER A 133 3.69 8.15 7.49
N LEU A 134 2.70 7.78 8.30
CA LEU A 134 1.30 8.21 8.08
C LEU A 134 1.12 9.71 8.34
N LYS A 135 1.77 10.25 9.36
CA LYS A 135 1.81 11.71 9.58
C LYS A 135 2.44 12.43 8.38
N LEU A 136 3.61 11.98 7.94
CA LEU A 136 4.32 12.56 6.80
C LEU A 136 3.47 12.48 5.52
N THR A 137 2.71 11.40 5.35
CA THR A 137 1.73 11.28 4.26
C THR A 137 0.75 12.45 4.26
N ALA A 138 0.06 12.70 5.37
CA ALA A 138 -0.91 13.78 5.45
C ALA A 138 -0.27 15.16 5.26
N VAL A 139 0.90 15.40 5.89
CA VAL A 139 1.62 16.67 5.79
C VAL A 139 2.04 16.96 4.36
N GLU A 140 2.67 16.01 3.68
CA GLU A 140 3.16 16.22 2.31
C GLU A 140 2.02 16.43 1.32
N ILE A 141 0.91 15.69 1.45
CA ILE A 141 -0.27 15.88 0.59
C ILE A 141 -0.89 17.26 0.81
N ASN A 142 -0.90 17.77 2.05
CA ASN A 142 -1.40 19.11 2.34
C ASN A 142 -0.52 20.22 1.71
N LEU A 143 0.78 19.96 1.56
CA LEU A 143 1.74 20.88 0.93
C LEU A 143 1.76 20.78 -0.61
N MET A 144 1.11 19.78 -1.21
CA MET A 144 1.01 19.66 -2.66
C MET A 144 0.12 20.76 -3.26
N SER A 145 0.44 21.15 -4.49
CA SER A 145 -0.47 21.98 -5.30
C SER A 145 -1.78 21.22 -5.59
N ASP A 146 -2.86 21.93 -5.91
CA ASP A 146 -4.13 21.28 -6.28
C ASP A 146 -3.97 20.34 -7.48
N VAL A 147 -3.11 20.70 -8.44
CA VAL A 147 -2.82 19.88 -9.62
C VAL A 147 -2.11 18.58 -9.21
N ASP A 148 -1.08 18.66 -8.37
CA ASP A 148 -0.34 17.49 -7.90
C ASP A 148 -1.20 16.59 -7.02
N ARG A 149 -1.99 17.18 -6.11
CA ARG A 149 -2.92 16.45 -5.24
C ARG A 149 -4.00 15.73 -6.04
N THR A 150 -4.56 16.37 -7.07
CA THR A 150 -5.51 15.72 -7.99
C THR A 150 -4.88 14.55 -8.71
N ALA A 151 -3.64 14.70 -9.21
CA ALA A 151 -2.92 13.62 -9.86
C ALA A 151 -2.63 12.46 -8.89
N LEU A 152 -2.26 12.77 -7.63
CA LEU A 152 -2.05 11.78 -6.58
C LEU A 152 -3.34 11.01 -6.29
N PHE A 153 -4.47 11.68 -6.11
CA PHE A 153 -5.74 11.01 -5.82
C PHE A 153 -6.27 10.21 -7.00
N LYS A 154 -5.99 10.62 -8.24
CA LYS A 154 -6.26 9.77 -9.41
C LYS A 154 -5.43 8.49 -9.40
N TYR A 155 -4.17 8.59 -8.98
CA TYR A 155 -3.28 7.43 -8.87
C TYR A 155 -3.69 6.53 -7.69
N TYR A 156 -3.96 7.12 -6.52
CA TYR A 156 -4.40 6.47 -5.28
C TYR A 156 -5.84 6.89 -4.90
N PRO A 157 -6.87 6.24 -5.47
CA PRO A 157 -8.26 6.69 -5.38
C PRO A 157 -8.84 6.72 -3.97
N HIS A 158 -8.32 5.92 -3.03
CA HIS A 158 -8.81 5.86 -1.65
C HIS A 158 -8.06 6.78 -0.69
N MET A 159 -7.02 7.49 -1.15
CA MET A 159 -6.22 8.36 -0.30
C MET A 159 -7.05 9.49 0.30
N GLU A 160 -7.95 10.09 -0.47
CA GLU A 160 -8.84 11.13 0.03
C GLU A 160 -9.75 10.60 1.13
N THR A 161 -10.28 9.39 1.00
CA THR A 161 -11.12 8.75 2.03
C THR A 161 -10.37 8.59 3.35
N LEU A 162 -9.09 8.18 3.32
CA LEU A 162 -8.25 8.12 4.52
C LEU A 162 -8.10 9.52 5.15
N LEU A 163 -7.76 10.53 4.35
CA LEU A 163 -7.55 11.89 4.84
C LEU A 163 -8.83 12.53 5.42
N GLN A 164 -10.01 12.11 4.95
CA GLN A 164 -11.29 12.60 5.46
C GLN A 164 -11.81 11.84 6.68
N ASN A 165 -11.27 10.67 7.00
CA ASN A 165 -11.70 9.84 8.12
C ASN A 165 -11.51 10.56 9.48
N ALA A 166 -12.54 10.54 10.32
CA ALA A 166 -12.55 11.26 11.60
C ALA A 166 -11.47 10.78 12.58
N HIS A 167 -11.31 9.46 12.73
CA HIS A 167 -10.25 8.89 13.56
C HIS A 167 -8.88 9.19 12.98
N PHE A 168 -8.70 9.13 11.66
CA PHE A 168 -7.42 9.49 11.07
C PHE A 168 -7.06 10.96 11.34
N LYS A 169 -8.03 11.88 11.25
CA LYS A 169 -7.82 13.30 11.60
C LYS A 169 -7.45 13.48 13.07
N GLN A 170 -8.13 12.77 13.99
CA GLN A 170 -7.80 12.79 15.43
C GLN A 170 -6.41 12.21 15.71
N PHE A 171 -6.03 11.13 15.03
CA PHE A 171 -4.70 10.56 15.11
C PHE A 171 -3.61 11.60 14.78
N LEU A 172 -3.84 12.47 13.78
CA LEU A 172 -2.86 13.48 13.37
C LEU A 172 -2.57 14.54 14.44
N ASP A 173 -3.44 14.69 15.46
CA ASP A 173 -3.21 15.60 16.60
C ASP A 173 -2.13 15.04 17.55
N GLN A 174 -2.00 13.71 17.65
CA GLN A 174 -1.02 13.02 18.50
C GLN A 174 -0.41 11.78 17.81
N PRO A 175 0.39 11.95 16.74
CA PRO A 175 0.81 10.86 15.86
C PRO A 175 2.12 10.18 16.28
N ASP A 176 2.44 10.17 17.58
CA ASP A 176 3.75 9.71 18.08
C ASP A 176 3.91 8.18 18.05
N ASP A 177 2.80 7.43 18.03
CA ASP A 177 2.75 5.97 17.96
C ASP A 177 1.36 5.51 17.50
N VAL A 178 1.13 4.20 17.42
CA VAL A 178 -0.18 3.59 17.16
C VAL A 178 -1.09 3.75 18.38
N ASN A 179 -1.82 4.87 18.41
CA ASN A 179 -2.84 5.23 19.40
C ASN A 179 -4.23 4.62 19.09
N GLU A 180 -5.23 4.91 19.91
CA GLU A 180 -6.60 4.35 19.77
C GLU A 180 -7.28 4.78 18.47
N ASP A 181 -7.08 6.03 18.05
CA ASP A 181 -7.65 6.54 16.81
C ASP A 181 -7.04 5.86 15.58
N LEU A 182 -5.72 5.72 15.54
CA LEU A 182 -5.08 4.97 14.48
C LEU A 182 -5.58 3.52 14.48
N ARG A 183 -5.65 2.84 15.65
CA ARG A 183 -6.21 1.48 15.73
C ARG A 183 -7.63 1.39 15.16
N ALA A 184 -8.49 2.37 15.45
CA ALA A 184 -9.84 2.41 14.88
C ALA A 184 -9.83 2.46 13.35
N VAL A 185 -8.91 3.23 12.75
CA VAL A 185 -8.71 3.23 11.29
C VAL A 185 -8.20 1.88 10.81
N LEU A 186 -7.24 1.28 11.53
CA LEU A 186 -6.61 -0.01 11.22
C LEU A 186 -7.52 -1.23 11.40
N ASP A 187 -8.62 -1.07 12.13
CA ASP A 187 -9.65 -2.10 12.30
C ASP A 187 -10.88 -1.83 11.41
N SER A 188 -10.96 -0.65 10.77
CA SER A 188 -12.10 -0.24 9.94
C SER A 188 -11.99 -0.77 8.51
N THR A 189 -12.92 -1.63 8.09
CA THR A 189 -13.04 -1.99 6.66
C THR A 189 -13.51 -0.78 5.84
N PRO A 190 -12.96 -0.55 4.63
CA PRO A 190 -13.50 0.47 3.73
C PRO A 190 -14.99 0.19 3.45
N ASN A 191 -15.87 1.09 3.85
CA ASN A 191 -17.31 0.96 3.60
C ASN A 191 -17.56 0.96 2.08
N ASN A 192 -18.29 -0.05 1.59
CA ASN A 192 -18.91 -0.04 0.27
C ASN A 192 -20.07 0.97 0.29
N GLU A 193 -19.77 2.27 0.33
CA GLU A 193 -20.77 3.31 0.10
C GLU A 193 -20.55 3.88 -1.31
N THR A 194 -21.08 3.15 -2.29
CA THR A 194 -21.71 3.71 -3.50
C THR A 194 -22.40 2.59 -4.27
N SER A 195 -23.62 2.31 -3.85
CA SER A 195 -24.65 1.69 -4.70
C SER A 195 -25.94 2.44 -4.41
N THR A 196 -26.14 3.51 -5.16
CA THR A 196 -27.44 4.09 -5.54
C THR A 196 -27.24 4.88 -6.81
#